data_AF-A0A1L7VE13-F1
#
_entry.id   AF-A0A1L7VE13-F1
#
_cell.length_a   1.000
_cell.length_b   1.000
_cell.length_c   1.000
_cell.angle_alpha   90.00
_cell.angle_beta   90.00
_cell.angle_gamma   90.00
#
_symmetry.space_group_name_H-M   'P 1'
#
loop_
_entity.id
_entity.type
_entity.pdbx_description
1 polymer ?
#
loop_
_entity_poly.entity_id
_entity_poly.type
_entity_poly.pdbx_seq_one_letter_code
_entity_poly.pdbx_strand_id
1 'polypeptide(L)'
;MTLLSNISPPLIPGSLSQQMSVLDLFLPGFTNITTAASQVLSGNLTGYTQLMCLFALAAFLKPYVSQLKDWFLQHCTSTIYIKSSDETYHMVQTWISSQGLDDTARSILAKVKTKQNPTQGHDPHAKKALRYAPWEGSFVFWYKHNLLYYQTTQVDVGFHKEEQISITCAGRSGILRELLEDCRRGYLNESKNKTTIHGHRDEYWRKEKAVAARPLSTVILDEKQKDDLIKDIQNFLNPETRHWYSQHSIPYKRGYLLHGPPGTGKSSFSLSIAGESDMDIYVVSIPDANDQMLKGLLG
;
A
#
# COMPACT_ATOMS: atom_id res chain seq x y z
N MET A 1 2.84 92.00 53.75
CA MET A 1 2.63 92.47 52.37
C MET A 1 2.49 91.26 51.46
N THR A 2 1.26 91.02 51.03
CA THR A 2 0.83 90.42 49.75
C THR A 2 1.92 90.19 48.69
N LEU A 3 2.09 88.96 48.18
CA LEU A 3 1.54 88.52 46.87
C LEU A 3 1.98 87.09 46.49
N LEU A 4 0.99 86.36 45.97
CA LEU A 4 1.03 85.03 45.37
C LEU A 4 1.69 85.02 43.97
N SER A 5 2.41 83.94 43.66
CA SER A 5 2.32 83.19 42.39
C SER A 5 3.27 81.97 42.47
N ASN A 6 2.78 80.77 42.78
CA ASN A 6 2.22 79.79 41.83
C ASN A 6 3.27 79.28 40.82
N ILE A 7 3.92 78.14 41.12
CA ILE A 7 4.38 77.09 40.18
C ILE A 7 4.55 75.81 41.02
N SER A 8 3.59 74.88 40.89
CA SER A 8 3.74 73.49 41.31
C SER A 8 4.44 72.73 40.17
N PRO A 9 5.43 71.86 40.43
CA PRO A 9 5.98 70.96 39.41
C PRO A 9 4.95 69.86 39.07
N PRO A 10 4.97 69.31 37.83
CA PRO A 10 3.96 68.36 37.39
C PRO A 10 4.09 67.02 38.12
N LEU A 11 2.95 66.49 38.56
CA LEU A 11 2.76 65.10 38.96
C LEU A 11 3.13 64.20 37.77
N ILE A 12 4.19 63.42 37.92
CA ILE A 12 4.50 62.28 37.07
C ILE A 12 3.44 61.21 37.37
N PRO A 13 2.55 60.82 36.43
CA PRO A 13 1.78 59.61 36.61
C PRO A 13 2.74 58.43 36.38
N GLY A 14 2.96 57.63 37.42
CA GLY A 14 3.70 56.39 37.32
C GLY A 14 3.03 55.45 36.32
N SER A 15 3.67 55.23 35.18
CA SER A 15 3.26 54.22 34.20
C SER A 15 4.46 53.40 33.74
N LEU A 16 5.02 52.59 34.64
CA LEU A 16 5.93 51.49 34.28
C LEU A 16 5.71 50.33 35.25
N SER A 17 4.81 49.41 34.88
CA SER A 17 4.93 47.97 35.22
C SER A 17 3.87 47.14 34.50
N GLN A 18 3.86 47.17 33.15
CA GLN A 18 3.44 45.97 32.44
C GLN A 18 4.66 45.04 32.46
N GLN A 19 4.68 44.11 33.42
CA GLN A 19 5.60 42.96 33.37
C GLN A 19 5.29 42.20 32.07
N MET A 20 6.07 42.44 31.02
CA MET A 20 6.02 41.62 29.82
C MET A 20 6.42 40.21 30.21
N SER A 21 5.48 39.27 30.09
CA SER A 21 5.76 37.85 30.26
C SER A 21 6.75 37.41 29.18
N VAL A 22 7.74 36.59 29.52
CA VAL A 22 8.71 36.02 28.56
C VAL A 22 8.00 35.28 27.42
N LEU A 23 6.75 34.85 27.62
CA LEU A 23 5.93 34.23 26.58
C LEU A 23 5.43 35.19 25.48
N ASP A 24 5.41 36.51 25.70
CA ASP A 24 5.10 37.49 24.63
C ASP A 24 6.20 37.56 23.56
N LEU A 25 7.40 37.07 23.89
CA LEU A 25 8.54 36.96 22.98
C LEU A 25 8.39 35.78 22.00
N PHE A 26 7.63 34.76 22.40
CA PHE A 26 7.35 33.57 21.58
C PHE A 26 5.99 33.65 20.87
N LEU A 27 5.02 34.35 21.46
CA LEU A 27 3.66 34.55 20.93
C LEU A 27 3.23 36.00 21.16
N PRO A 28 3.42 36.91 20.19
CA PRO A 28 3.05 38.31 20.37
C PRO A 28 1.54 38.46 20.65
N GLY A 29 1.20 39.05 21.81
CA GLY A 29 -0.17 39.28 22.26
C GLY A 29 -0.68 38.30 23.33
N PHE A 30 0.17 37.41 23.83
CA PHE A 30 -0.17 36.43 24.87
C PHE A 30 -0.62 37.08 26.18
N THR A 31 -0.02 38.21 26.59
CA THR A 31 -0.45 38.94 27.80
C THR A 31 -1.86 39.53 27.67
N ASN A 32 -2.21 40.09 26.51
CA ASN A 32 -3.57 40.62 26.26
C ASN A 32 -4.62 39.51 26.21
N ILE A 33 -4.26 38.33 25.70
CA ILE A 33 -5.12 37.15 25.69
C ILE A 33 -5.31 36.60 27.11
N THR A 34 -4.24 36.57 27.91
CA THR A 34 -4.28 36.05 29.29
C THR A 34 -5.09 36.97 30.20
N THR A 35 -4.97 38.29 30.05
CA THR A 35 -5.78 39.26 30.81
C THR A 35 -7.25 39.19 30.42
N ALA A 36 -7.56 39.13 29.12
CA ALA A 36 -8.94 38.94 28.64
C ALA A 36 -9.52 37.59 29.11
N ALA A 37 -8.75 36.50 29.06
CA ALA A 37 -9.18 35.18 29.54
C ALA A 37 -9.40 35.17 31.07
N SER A 38 -8.55 35.85 31.84
CA SER A 38 -8.70 35.97 33.30
C SER A 38 -9.93 36.79 33.71
N GLN A 39 -10.26 37.83 32.94
CA GLN A 39 -11.47 38.62 33.14
C GLN A 39 -12.74 37.82 32.81
N VAL A 40 -12.70 36.99 31.76
CA VAL A 40 -13.79 36.05 31.41
C VAL A 40 -13.98 34.96 32.48
N LEU A 41 -12.90 34.45 33.09
CA LEU A 41 -12.96 33.45 34.15
C LEU A 41 -13.44 34.04 35.51
N SER A 42 -13.30 35.36 35.70
CA SER A 42 -13.71 36.07 36.92
C SER A 42 -15.21 36.36 37.05
N GLY A 43 -16.04 35.95 36.07
CA GLY A 43 -17.49 35.84 36.23
C GLY A 43 -18.31 37.13 36.20
N ASN A 44 -17.75 38.28 35.80
CA ASN A 44 -18.46 39.58 35.77
C ASN A 44 -18.92 40.03 34.36
N LEU A 45 -19.19 39.10 33.45
CA LEU A 45 -19.64 39.40 32.09
C LEU A 45 -21.01 38.73 31.81
N THR A 46 -21.95 39.50 31.27
CA THR A 46 -23.28 39.01 30.86
C THR A 46 -23.13 37.79 29.95
N GLY A 47 -23.84 36.69 30.20
CA GLY A 47 -23.55 35.37 29.60
C GLY A 47 -23.38 35.34 28.07
N TYR A 48 -23.98 36.27 27.33
CA TYR A 48 -23.78 36.42 25.88
C TYR A 48 -22.34 36.82 25.49
N THR A 49 -21.72 37.72 26.25
CA THR A 49 -20.34 38.18 26.02
C THR A 49 -19.32 37.09 26.33
N GLN A 50 -19.56 36.28 27.37
CA GLN A 50 -18.74 35.11 27.70
C GLN A 50 -18.77 34.05 26.60
N LEU A 51 -19.96 33.77 26.02
CA LEU A 51 -20.11 32.87 24.88
C LEU A 51 -19.37 33.40 23.64
N MET A 52 -19.49 34.69 23.32
CA MET A 52 -18.78 35.31 22.19
C MET A 52 -17.26 35.23 22.35
N CYS A 53 -16.74 35.46 23.56
CA CYS A 53 -15.31 35.30 23.84
C CYS A 53 -14.84 33.85 23.72
N LEU A 54 -15.63 32.87 24.18
CA LEU A 54 -15.32 31.44 24.01
C LEU A 54 -15.30 31.01 22.54
N PHE A 55 -16.26 31.48 21.73
CA PHE A 55 -16.27 31.21 20.29
C PHE A 55 -15.11 31.90 19.56
N ALA A 56 -14.78 33.14 19.92
CA ALA A 56 -13.63 33.84 19.37
C ALA A 56 -12.30 33.14 19.73
N LEU A 57 -12.15 32.69 20.97
CA LEU A 57 -10.99 31.91 21.43
C LEU A 57 -10.89 30.57 20.69
N ALA A 58 -12.01 29.84 20.54
CA ALA A 58 -12.04 28.58 19.81
C ALA A 58 -11.71 28.76 18.32
N ALA A 59 -12.22 29.83 17.69
CA ALA A 59 -11.90 30.18 16.31
C ALA A 59 -10.41 30.55 16.14
N PHE A 60 -9.85 31.27 17.11
CA PHE A 60 -8.43 31.63 17.13
C PHE A 60 -7.52 30.41 17.36
N LEU A 61 -7.90 29.48 18.24
CA LEU A 61 -7.12 28.26 18.53
C LEU A 61 -7.19 27.23 17.42
N LYS A 62 -8.27 27.19 16.62
CA LYS A 62 -8.46 26.23 15.52
C LYS A 62 -7.25 26.09 14.57
N PRO A 63 -6.68 27.18 13.99
CA PRO A 63 -5.52 27.09 13.11
C PRO A 63 -4.25 26.59 13.82
N TYR A 64 -4.04 26.97 15.09
CA TYR A 64 -2.88 26.49 15.86
C TYR A 64 -2.98 25.00 16.17
N VAL A 65 -4.17 24.53 16.54
CA VAL A 65 -4.40 23.10 16.80
C VAL A 65 -4.23 22.28 15.51
N SER A 66 -4.70 22.77 14.36
CA SER A 66 -4.45 22.09 13.08
C SER A 66 -2.97 22.08 12.72
N GLN A 67 -2.26 23.21 12.87
CA GLN A 67 -0.82 23.27 12.61
C GLN A 67 -0.01 22.38 13.54
N LEU A 68 -0.37 22.34 14.83
CA LEU A 68 0.28 21.46 15.80
C LEU A 68 0.02 19.99 15.47
N LYS A 69 -1.19 19.65 15.05
CA LYS A 69 -1.55 18.30 14.61
C LYS A 69 -0.75 17.91 13.36
N ASP A 70 -0.69 18.79 12.36
CA ASP A 70 0.04 18.53 11.11
C ASP A 70 1.55 18.41 11.37
N TRP A 71 2.09 19.28 12.23
CA TRP A 71 3.48 19.21 12.67
C TRP A 71 3.80 17.91 13.41
N PHE A 72 2.93 17.49 14.33
CA PHE A 72 3.07 16.24 15.07
C PHE A 72 2.96 15.03 14.14
N LEU A 73 2.00 15.04 13.21
CA LEU A 73 1.88 14.00 12.19
C LEU A 73 3.14 13.94 11.33
N GLN A 74 3.73 15.07 10.92
CA GLN A 74 4.94 15.07 10.09
C GLN A 74 6.19 14.58 10.83
N HIS A 75 6.37 14.94 12.11
CA HIS A 75 7.62 14.64 12.84
C HIS A 75 7.56 13.36 13.66
N CYS A 76 6.38 12.96 14.12
CA CYS A 76 6.20 11.81 15.00
C CYS A 76 5.52 10.62 14.29
N THR A 77 5.29 10.69 12.98
CA THR A 77 4.78 9.55 12.22
C THR A 77 5.72 9.13 11.10
N SER A 78 5.72 7.83 10.84
CA SER A 78 6.34 7.25 9.65
C SER A 78 5.22 6.89 8.68
N THR A 79 5.36 7.21 7.40
CA THR A 79 4.40 6.83 6.36
C THR A 79 5.11 6.04 5.27
N ILE A 80 4.48 4.95 4.83
CA ILE A 80 4.91 4.18 3.66
C ILE A 80 3.92 4.39 2.52
N TYR A 81 4.46 4.59 1.32
CA TYR A 81 3.70 4.85 0.11
C TYR A 81 3.84 3.67 -0.85
N ILE A 82 2.71 3.16 -1.31
CA ILE A 82 2.64 1.96 -2.16
C ILE A 82 1.91 2.35 -3.45
N LYS A 83 2.57 2.18 -4.58
CA LYS A 83 2.04 2.50 -5.91
C LYS A 83 1.20 1.35 -6.44
N SER A 84 0.11 1.64 -7.15
CA SER A 84 -0.76 0.63 -7.77
C SER A 84 -0.09 -0.21 -8.87
N SER A 85 0.99 0.30 -9.47
CA SER A 85 1.79 -0.42 -10.48
C SER A 85 2.65 -1.54 -9.91
N ASP A 86 2.87 -1.56 -8.59
CA ASP A 86 3.71 -2.54 -7.91
C ASP A 86 2.86 -3.70 -7.38
N GLU A 87 3.43 -4.92 -7.39
CA GLU A 87 2.77 -6.12 -6.84
C GLU A 87 2.48 -5.94 -5.34
N THR A 88 3.28 -5.13 -4.65
CA THR A 88 3.07 -4.79 -3.23
C THR A 88 1.68 -4.21 -2.95
N TYR A 89 1.07 -3.47 -3.89
CA TYR A 89 -0.31 -3.00 -3.77
C TYR A 89 -1.29 -4.17 -3.66
N HIS A 90 -1.13 -5.20 -4.50
CA HIS A 90 -1.98 -6.39 -4.46
C HIS A 90 -1.76 -7.22 -3.19
N MET A 91 -0.54 -7.26 -2.66
CA MET A 91 -0.23 -7.93 -1.39
C MET A 91 -1.00 -7.28 -0.24
N VAL A 92 -0.90 -5.97 -0.11
CA VAL A 92 -1.59 -5.22 0.96
C VAL A 92 -3.11 -5.28 0.81
N GLN A 93 -3.64 -5.10 -0.40
CA GLN A 93 -5.09 -5.18 -0.64
C GLN A 93 -5.65 -6.57 -0.28
N THR A 94 -4.92 -7.64 -0.61
CA THR A 94 -5.32 -9.01 -0.28
C THR A 94 -5.29 -9.24 1.23
N TRP A 95 -4.26 -8.73 1.91
CA TRP A 95 -4.15 -8.84 3.37
C TRP A 95 -5.27 -8.08 4.09
N ILE A 96 -5.54 -6.82 3.70
CA ILE A 96 -6.63 -6.00 4.28
C ILE A 96 -7.98 -6.71 4.15
N SER A 97 -8.28 -7.22 2.96
CA SER A 97 -9.51 -7.99 2.71
C SER A 97 -9.56 -9.29 3.51
N SER A 98 -8.43 -9.96 3.73
CA SER A 98 -8.37 -11.17 4.58
C SER A 98 -8.64 -10.88 6.05
N GLN A 99 -8.34 -9.66 6.51
CA GLN A 99 -8.60 -9.23 7.90
C GLN A 99 -10.01 -8.66 8.10
N GLY A 100 -10.82 -8.54 7.04
CA GLY A 100 -12.16 -7.94 7.11
C GLY A 100 -12.14 -6.43 7.39
N LEU A 101 -11.02 -5.75 7.10
CA LEU A 101 -10.87 -4.31 7.31
C LEU A 101 -11.50 -3.47 6.19
N ASP A 102 -11.97 -4.11 5.12
CA ASP A 102 -12.71 -3.50 4.02
C ASP A 102 -14.06 -2.92 4.46
N ASP A 103 -14.75 -3.55 5.42
CA ASP A 103 -16.03 -3.05 5.97
C ASP A 103 -15.86 -1.82 6.87
N THR A 104 -14.64 -1.53 7.34
CA THR A 104 -14.35 -0.35 8.18
C THR A 104 -14.26 0.92 7.34
N ALA A 105 -13.98 0.79 6.04
CA ALA A 105 -13.93 1.91 5.13
C ALA A 105 -15.35 2.41 4.82
N ARG A 106 -15.53 3.73 4.80
CA ARG A 106 -16.82 4.37 4.47
C ARG A 106 -17.23 4.18 3.00
N SER A 107 -16.29 3.81 2.16
CA SER A 107 -16.43 3.68 0.71
C SER A 107 -15.63 2.49 0.21
N ILE A 108 -16.26 1.68 -0.64
CA ILE A 108 -15.74 0.36 -1.06
C ILE A 108 -15.81 0.27 -2.60
N LEU A 109 -14.69 -0.07 -3.22
CA LEU A 109 -14.54 -0.45 -4.63
C LEU A 109 -14.80 -1.95 -4.80
N ALA A 110 -15.75 -2.30 -5.66
CA ALA A 110 -15.94 -3.68 -6.10
C ALA A 110 -15.05 -3.98 -7.31
N LYS A 111 -14.11 -4.91 -7.15
CA LYS A 111 -13.29 -5.48 -8.23
C LYS A 111 -13.77 -6.88 -8.56
N VAL A 112 -13.99 -7.18 -9.84
CA VAL A 112 -14.29 -8.55 -10.27
C VAL A 112 -13.03 -9.40 -10.15
N LYS A 113 -13.13 -10.54 -9.47
CA LYS A 113 -12.03 -11.51 -9.43
C LYS A 113 -11.90 -12.14 -10.81
N THR A 114 -10.91 -11.72 -11.59
CA THR A 114 -10.61 -12.33 -12.91
C THR A 114 -10.05 -13.76 -12.79
N LYS A 115 -9.74 -14.25 -11.57
CA LYS A 115 -9.30 -15.64 -11.36
C LYS A 115 -10.44 -16.61 -11.71
N GLN A 116 -10.43 -17.15 -12.93
CA GLN A 116 -11.16 -18.37 -13.26
C GLN A 116 -10.49 -19.53 -12.52
N ASN A 117 -11.22 -20.19 -11.62
CA ASN A 117 -10.81 -21.49 -11.10
C ASN A 117 -10.98 -22.50 -12.25
N PRO A 118 -9.93 -23.18 -12.69
CA PRO A 118 -9.99 -24.10 -13.84
C PRO A 118 -10.79 -25.38 -13.58
N THR A 119 -11.19 -25.64 -12.33
CA THR A 119 -11.97 -26.82 -11.93
C THR A 119 -13.48 -26.64 -12.03
N GLN A 120 -13.98 -25.44 -12.33
CA GLN A 120 -15.39 -25.28 -12.67
C GLN A 120 -15.50 -25.21 -14.19
N GLY A 121 -16.31 -26.10 -14.76
CA GLY A 121 -16.69 -26.06 -16.15
C GLY A 121 -17.15 -24.64 -16.54
N HIS A 122 -17.05 -24.33 -17.82
CA HIS A 122 -17.49 -23.05 -18.38
C HIS A 122 -19.01 -22.94 -18.29
N ASP A 123 -19.54 -22.73 -17.07
CA ASP A 123 -20.93 -22.40 -16.84
C ASP A 123 -21.11 -20.92 -17.23
N PRO A 124 -21.86 -20.61 -18.30
CA PRO A 124 -22.10 -19.23 -18.71
C PRO A 124 -22.83 -18.41 -17.62
N HIS A 125 -23.41 -19.09 -16.63
CA HIS A 125 -24.17 -18.51 -15.52
C HIS A 125 -23.41 -18.46 -14.18
N ALA A 126 -22.15 -18.91 -14.12
CA ALA A 126 -21.36 -18.85 -12.90
C ALA A 126 -21.07 -17.39 -12.51
N LYS A 127 -21.62 -16.94 -11.37
CA LYS A 127 -21.39 -15.59 -10.84
C LYS A 127 -19.89 -15.37 -10.58
N LYS A 128 -19.29 -14.39 -11.24
CA LYS A 128 -17.90 -14.01 -10.99
C LYS A 128 -17.78 -13.48 -9.55
N ALA A 129 -16.90 -14.07 -8.76
CA ALA A 129 -16.68 -13.63 -7.39
C ALA A 129 -16.20 -12.17 -7.36
N LEU A 130 -16.82 -11.35 -6.50
CA LEU A 130 -16.42 -9.97 -6.28
C LEU A 130 -15.39 -9.91 -5.14
N ARG A 131 -14.40 -9.04 -5.29
CA ARG A 131 -13.50 -8.61 -4.22
C ARG A 131 -13.80 -7.16 -3.90
N TYR A 132 -13.81 -6.83 -2.64
CA TYR A 132 -14.03 -5.49 -2.15
C TYR A 132 -12.69 -4.90 -1.71
N ALA A 133 -12.54 -3.59 -1.89
CA ALA A 133 -11.37 -2.83 -1.47
C ALA A 133 -11.81 -1.44 -1.03
N PRO A 134 -11.15 -0.78 -0.10
CA PRO A 134 -11.46 0.61 0.23
C PRO A 134 -11.30 1.53 -1.00
N TRP A 135 -12.29 2.39 -1.27
CA TRP A 135 -12.27 3.38 -2.35
C TRP A 135 -12.10 4.78 -1.77
N GLU A 136 -11.02 5.51 -2.09
CA GLU A 136 -10.79 6.89 -1.60
C GLU A 136 -11.07 7.05 -0.08
N GLY A 137 -10.87 5.97 0.65
CA GLY A 137 -11.23 5.85 2.04
C GLY A 137 -10.00 6.03 2.91
N SER A 138 -10.22 6.51 4.12
CA SER A 138 -9.27 6.36 5.19
C SER A 138 -9.91 5.75 6.42
N PHE A 139 -9.16 4.89 7.09
CA PHE A 139 -9.58 4.26 8.31
C PHE A 139 -8.38 3.97 9.20
N VAL A 140 -8.67 3.77 10.47
CA VAL A 140 -7.67 3.46 11.48
C VAL A 140 -7.89 2.02 11.93
N PHE A 141 -6.81 1.27 12.09
CA PHE A 141 -6.87 -0.10 12.60
C PHE A 141 -5.70 -0.38 13.55
N TRP A 142 -5.88 -1.37 14.42
CA TRP A 142 -4.86 -1.81 15.37
C TRP A 142 -4.03 -2.94 14.76
N TYR A 143 -2.70 -2.84 14.85
CA TYR A 143 -1.77 -3.89 14.43
C TYR A 143 -0.63 -4.02 15.43
N LYS A 144 -0.51 -5.20 16.06
CA LYS A 144 0.52 -5.52 17.08
C LYS A 144 0.69 -4.38 18.12
N HIS A 145 -0.43 -3.92 18.69
CA HIS A 145 -0.51 -2.82 19.67
C HIS A 145 -0.18 -1.40 19.16
N ASN A 146 0.00 -1.22 17.85
CA ASN A 146 0.20 0.09 17.24
C ASN A 146 -1.04 0.50 16.44
N LEU A 147 -1.36 1.79 16.51
CA LEU A 147 -2.46 2.38 15.75
C LEU A 147 -1.95 2.80 14.37
N LEU A 148 -2.49 2.16 13.33
CA LEU A 148 -2.15 2.45 11.94
C LEU A 148 -3.29 3.18 11.25
N TYR A 149 -2.93 4.21 10.49
CA TYR A 149 -3.85 4.95 9.64
C TYR A 149 -3.62 4.54 8.18
N TYR A 150 -4.65 3.94 7.58
CA TYR A 150 -4.67 3.59 6.17
C TYR A 150 -5.40 4.67 5.39
N GLN A 151 -4.86 5.06 4.25
CA GLN A 151 -5.52 5.97 3.33
C GLN A 151 -5.24 5.56 1.88
N THR A 152 -6.28 5.61 1.06
CA THR A 152 -6.16 5.46 -0.40
C THR A 152 -6.38 6.83 -1.05
N THR A 153 -5.43 7.28 -1.85
CA THR A 153 -5.53 8.53 -2.62
C THR A 153 -5.31 8.27 -4.09
N GLN A 154 -6.00 9.00 -4.96
CA GLN A 154 -5.64 9.05 -6.38
C GLN A 154 -4.59 10.14 -6.61
N VAL A 155 -3.53 9.79 -7.31
CA VAL A 155 -2.45 10.71 -7.69
C VAL A 155 -2.43 10.80 -9.22
N ASP A 156 -2.37 12.02 -9.72
CA ASP A 156 -2.27 12.27 -11.16
C ASP A 156 -0.84 11.97 -11.62
N VAL A 157 -0.68 10.92 -12.44
CA VAL A 157 0.59 10.53 -13.05
C VAL A 157 0.50 10.78 -14.55
N GLY A 158 0.86 12.01 -14.95
CA GLY A 158 0.77 12.45 -16.35
C GLY A 158 -0.69 12.55 -16.83
N PHE A 159 -1.07 11.72 -17.80
CA PHE A 159 -2.43 11.68 -18.36
C PHE A 159 -3.33 10.63 -17.70
N HIS A 160 -2.82 9.88 -16.72
CA HIS A 160 -3.55 8.82 -16.04
C HIS A 160 -3.61 9.06 -14.53
N LYS A 161 -4.74 8.71 -13.92
CA LYS A 161 -4.88 8.71 -12.46
C LYS A 161 -4.46 7.35 -11.93
N GLU A 162 -3.48 7.33 -11.04
CA GLU A 162 -3.05 6.11 -10.36
C GLU A 162 -3.52 6.13 -8.91
N GLU A 163 -3.97 4.97 -8.42
CA GLU A 163 -4.23 4.81 -6.99
C GLU A 163 -2.91 4.63 -6.24
N GLN A 164 -2.81 5.28 -5.09
CA GLN A 164 -1.70 5.16 -4.15
C GLN A 164 -2.25 4.87 -2.76
N ILE A 165 -1.67 3.86 -2.11
CA ILE A 165 -1.96 3.53 -0.72
C ILE A 165 -0.90 4.19 0.15
N SER A 166 -1.33 4.90 1.19
CA SER A 166 -0.48 5.36 2.27
C SER A 166 -0.87 4.67 3.57
N ILE A 167 0.13 4.15 4.28
CA ILE A 167 -0.04 3.60 5.63
C ILE A 167 0.86 4.39 6.56
N THR A 168 0.25 5.06 7.53
CA THR A 168 0.92 5.92 8.50
C THR A 168 0.87 5.28 9.88
N CYS A 169 2.02 5.24 10.56
CA CYS A 169 2.13 4.80 11.94
C CYS A 169 2.67 5.92 12.83
N ALA A 170 2.11 6.10 14.01
CA ALA A 170 2.74 6.91 15.06
C ALA A 170 4.00 6.21 15.57
N GLY A 171 5.15 6.88 15.49
CA GLY A 171 6.46 6.37 15.93
C GLY A 171 7.37 5.85 14.80
N ARG A 172 8.10 4.77 15.09
CA ARG A 172 9.19 4.26 14.24
C ARG A 172 8.67 3.43 13.06
N SER A 173 9.35 3.51 11.93
CA SER A 173 9.00 2.80 10.69
C SER A 173 9.15 1.27 10.72
N GLY A 174 9.71 0.69 11.78
CA GLY A 174 9.92 -0.77 11.90
C GLY A 174 8.63 -1.58 11.79
N ILE A 175 7.56 -1.10 12.41
CA ILE A 175 6.26 -1.78 12.39
C ILE A 175 5.61 -1.80 11.00
N LEU A 176 5.84 -0.77 10.17
CA LEU A 176 5.35 -0.73 8.79
C LEU A 176 6.06 -1.77 7.91
N ARG A 177 7.36 -1.98 8.15
CA ARG A 177 8.13 -3.02 7.45
C ARG A 177 7.65 -4.41 7.85
N GLU A 178 7.42 -4.62 9.14
CA GLU A 178 6.88 -5.88 9.66
C GLU A 178 5.48 -6.17 9.09
N LEU A 179 4.62 -5.15 9.01
CA LEU A 179 3.32 -5.26 8.34
C LEU A 179 3.47 -5.69 6.89
N LEU A 180 4.37 -5.07 6.13
CA LEU A 180 4.61 -5.45 4.74
C LEU A 180 5.16 -6.86 4.60
N GLU A 181 6.02 -7.31 5.51
CA GLU A 181 6.51 -8.68 5.53
C GLU A 181 5.38 -9.69 5.80
N ASP A 182 4.45 -9.37 6.69
CA ASP A 182 3.26 -10.19 6.96
C ASP A 182 2.31 -10.21 5.75
N CYS A 183 2.08 -9.05 5.10
CA CYS A 183 1.33 -8.95 3.85
C CYS A 183 1.96 -9.82 2.76
N ARG A 184 3.28 -9.73 2.59
CA ARG A 184 4.05 -10.54 1.63
C ARG A 184 3.91 -12.03 1.95
N ARG A 185 4.05 -12.43 3.21
CA ARG A 185 3.93 -13.83 3.63
C ARG A 185 2.53 -14.38 3.38
N GLY A 186 1.50 -13.61 3.71
CA GLY A 186 0.10 -13.99 3.45
C GLY A 186 -0.20 -14.13 1.96
N TYR A 187 0.29 -13.19 1.15
CA TYR A 187 0.13 -13.23 -0.30
C TYR A 187 0.86 -14.43 -0.93
N LEU A 188 2.13 -14.66 -0.55
CA LEU A 188 2.90 -15.81 -1.00
C LEU A 188 2.28 -17.14 -0.58
N ASN A 189 1.62 -17.20 0.59
CA ASN A 189 0.91 -18.39 1.02
C ASN A 189 -0.40 -18.62 0.23
N GLU A 190 -1.09 -17.55 -0.21
CA GLU A 190 -2.26 -17.67 -1.10
C GLU A 190 -1.84 -18.08 -2.52
N SER A 191 -0.67 -17.66 -2.99
CA SER A 191 -0.12 -18.06 -4.29
C SER A 191 0.58 -19.42 -4.25
N LYS A 192 0.99 -19.89 -3.06
CA LYS A 192 1.63 -21.19 -2.88
C LYS A 192 0.77 -22.30 -3.50
N ASN A 193 1.44 -23.20 -4.23
CA ASN A 193 0.81 -24.29 -4.97
C ASN A 193 -0.16 -23.82 -6.08
N LYS A 194 0.09 -22.66 -6.70
CA LYS A 194 -0.64 -22.22 -7.90
C LYS A 194 0.34 -21.79 -8.98
N THR A 195 0.20 -22.38 -10.16
CA THR A 195 0.94 -21.98 -11.36
C THR A 195 0.10 -20.96 -12.13
N THR A 196 0.66 -19.77 -12.38
CA THR A 196 0.01 -18.81 -13.27
C THR A 196 0.30 -19.19 -14.72
N ILE A 197 -0.73 -19.16 -15.55
CA ILE A 197 -0.61 -19.34 -16.99
C ILE A 197 -0.86 -17.98 -17.65
N HIS A 198 0.14 -17.53 -18.37
CA HIS A 198 0.16 -16.32 -19.17
C HIS A 198 -0.08 -16.70 -20.63
N GLY A 199 -1.06 -16.06 -21.24
CA GLY A 199 -1.21 -16.04 -22.69
C GLY A 199 -0.71 -14.71 -23.23
N HIS A 200 -0.80 -14.53 -24.54
CA HIS A 200 -0.46 -13.28 -25.19
C HIS A 200 -1.72 -12.60 -25.75
N ARG A 201 -1.71 -11.28 -25.74
CA ARG A 201 -2.57 -10.47 -26.61
C ARG A 201 -1.67 -9.44 -27.26
N ASP A 202 -1.59 -9.50 -28.58
CA ASP A 202 -0.65 -8.69 -29.36
C ASP A 202 0.78 -8.92 -28.84
N GLU A 203 1.53 -7.85 -28.55
CA GLU A 203 2.94 -7.89 -28.14
C GLU A 203 3.14 -8.03 -26.61
N TYR A 204 2.07 -8.27 -25.84
CA TYR A 204 2.15 -8.26 -24.37
C TYR A 204 1.66 -9.56 -23.71
N TRP A 205 2.37 -9.97 -22.67
CA TRP A 205 1.96 -11.06 -21.79
C TRP A 205 0.80 -10.66 -20.91
N ARG A 206 -0.22 -11.52 -20.83
CA ARG A 206 -1.38 -11.31 -19.96
C ARG A 206 -1.66 -12.58 -19.17
N LYS A 207 -1.88 -12.40 -17.86
CA LYS A 207 -2.37 -13.47 -16.99
C LYS A 207 -3.76 -13.93 -17.45
N GLU A 208 -3.87 -15.18 -17.88
CA GLU A 208 -5.14 -15.78 -18.32
C GLU A 208 -5.80 -16.55 -17.18
N LYS A 209 -5.05 -17.47 -16.57
CA LYS A 209 -5.57 -18.36 -15.53
C LYS A 209 -4.52 -18.67 -14.47
N ALA A 210 -4.98 -19.03 -13.28
CA ALA A 210 -4.14 -19.57 -12.22
C ALA A 210 -4.66 -20.96 -11.87
N VAL A 211 -3.83 -21.97 -12.05
CA VAL A 211 -4.18 -23.38 -11.85
C VAL A 211 -3.50 -23.87 -10.59
N ALA A 212 -4.18 -24.71 -9.80
CA ALA A 212 -3.52 -25.38 -8.68
C ALA A 212 -2.37 -26.25 -9.22
N ALA A 213 -1.21 -26.19 -8.55
CA ALA A 213 -0.06 -27.00 -8.88
C ALA A 213 -0.46 -28.49 -8.78
N ARG A 214 -0.26 -29.21 -9.87
CA ARG A 214 -0.57 -30.63 -9.94
C ARG A 214 0.67 -31.41 -9.51
N PRO A 215 0.61 -32.28 -8.48
CA PRO A 215 1.77 -33.06 -8.07
C PRO A 215 2.27 -33.94 -9.20
N LEU A 216 3.59 -34.00 -9.39
CA LEU A 216 4.23 -34.83 -10.43
C LEU A 216 3.85 -36.31 -10.30
N SER A 217 3.57 -36.80 -9.09
CA SER A 217 3.11 -38.17 -8.83
C SER A 217 1.81 -38.54 -9.56
N THR A 218 0.95 -37.56 -9.85
CA THR A 218 -0.33 -37.78 -10.56
C THR A 218 -0.19 -37.89 -12.07
N VAL A 219 1.02 -37.67 -12.61
CA VAL A 219 1.32 -37.84 -14.03
C VAL A 219 2.01 -39.18 -14.23
N ILE A 220 1.31 -40.07 -14.94
CA ILE A 220 1.72 -41.44 -15.24
C ILE A 220 2.54 -41.40 -16.54
N LEU A 221 3.85 -41.63 -16.41
CA LEU A 221 4.83 -41.77 -17.48
C LEU A 221 5.80 -42.89 -17.06
N ASP A 222 6.65 -43.34 -17.98
CA ASP A 222 7.75 -44.24 -17.63
C ASP A 222 8.62 -43.60 -16.54
N GLU A 223 8.80 -44.31 -15.41
CA GLU A 223 9.47 -43.77 -14.22
C GLU A 223 10.89 -43.33 -14.53
N LYS A 224 11.63 -44.12 -15.32
CA LYS A 224 13.01 -43.81 -15.68
C LYS A 224 13.10 -42.53 -16.53
N GLN A 225 12.30 -42.43 -17.59
CA GLN A 225 12.26 -41.22 -18.43
C GLN A 225 11.86 -39.98 -17.65
N LYS A 226 10.89 -40.13 -16.74
CA LYS A 226 10.39 -39.05 -15.89
C LYS A 226 11.48 -38.55 -14.93
N ASP A 227 12.14 -39.47 -14.25
CA ASP A 227 13.17 -39.13 -13.25
C ASP A 227 14.41 -38.52 -13.90
N ASP A 228 14.86 -39.04 -15.04
CA ASP A 228 15.98 -38.48 -15.81
C ASP A 228 15.70 -37.03 -16.23
N LEU A 229 14.48 -36.76 -16.69
CA LEU A 229 14.06 -35.42 -17.13
C LEU A 229 13.91 -34.45 -15.94
N ILE A 230 13.30 -34.88 -14.83
CA ILE A 230 13.18 -34.05 -13.62
C ILE A 230 14.57 -33.70 -13.09
N LYS A 231 15.48 -34.67 -13.06
CA LYS A 231 16.85 -34.47 -12.60
C LYS A 231 17.60 -33.48 -13.49
N ASP A 232 17.45 -33.57 -14.82
CA ASP A 232 18.03 -32.60 -15.75
C ASP A 232 17.51 -31.17 -15.51
N ILE A 233 16.19 -31.02 -15.29
CA ILE A 233 15.57 -29.72 -14.98
C ILE A 233 16.10 -29.16 -13.66
N GLN A 234 16.13 -29.97 -12.60
CA GLN A 234 16.67 -29.55 -11.30
C GLN A 234 18.15 -29.15 -11.38
N ASN A 235 18.95 -29.93 -12.12
CA ASN A 235 20.35 -29.59 -12.38
C ASN A 235 20.48 -28.29 -13.16
N PHE A 236 19.65 -28.07 -14.19
CA PHE A 236 19.67 -26.83 -14.95
C PHE A 236 19.34 -25.63 -14.06
N LEU A 237 18.30 -25.72 -13.22
CA LEU A 237 17.86 -24.65 -12.31
C LEU A 237 18.83 -24.35 -11.15
N ASN A 238 19.80 -25.24 -10.88
CA ASN A 238 20.78 -25.04 -9.82
C ASN A 238 21.61 -23.76 -10.09
N PRO A 239 21.77 -22.85 -9.10
CA PRO A 239 22.62 -21.66 -9.21
C PRO A 239 24.05 -21.94 -9.70
N GLU A 240 24.63 -23.09 -9.35
CA GLU A 240 25.97 -23.48 -9.79
C GLU A 240 26.03 -23.69 -11.32
N THR A 241 25.02 -24.36 -11.88
CA THR A 241 24.90 -24.57 -13.33
C THR A 241 24.77 -23.23 -14.04
N ARG A 242 23.95 -22.32 -13.51
CA ARG A 242 23.84 -20.96 -14.07
C ARG A 242 25.18 -20.24 -14.09
N HIS A 243 25.99 -20.38 -13.04
CA HIS A 243 27.33 -19.81 -12.98
C HIS A 243 28.26 -20.43 -14.04
N TRP A 244 28.22 -21.76 -14.20
CA TRP A 244 28.99 -22.47 -15.22
C TRP A 244 28.67 -21.98 -16.64
N TYR A 245 27.38 -21.82 -16.99
CA TYR A 245 26.96 -21.26 -18.30
C TYR A 245 27.53 -19.85 -18.52
N SER A 246 27.47 -18.99 -17.50
CA SER A 246 28.01 -17.64 -17.55
C SER A 246 29.53 -17.62 -17.74
N GLN A 247 30.26 -18.49 -17.05
CA GLN A 247 31.73 -18.58 -17.16
C GLN A 247 32.16 -19.00 -18.57
N HIS A 248 31.38 -19.84 -19.25
CA HIS A 248 31.69 -20.35 -20.58
C HIS A 248 31.09 -19.49 -21.71
N SER A 249 30.50 -18.33 -21.40
CA SER A 249 29.80 -17.47 -22.37
C SER A 249 28.69 -18.20 -23.16
N ILE A 250 28.05 -19.19 -22.54
CA ILE A 250 26.97 -19.96 -23.16
C ILE A 250 25.64 -19.33 -22.74
N PRO A 251 24.73 -19.02 -23.69
CA PRO A 251 23.39 -18.56 -23.35
C PRO A 251 22.68 -19.55 -22.42
N TYR A 252 22.24 -19.08 -21.26
CA TYR A 252 21.55 -19.89 -20.26
C TYR A 252 20.10 -20.16 -20.70
N LYS A 253 19.94 -21.13 -21.61
CA LYS A 253 18.68 -21.57 -22.21
C LYS A 253 18.66 -23.10 -22.34
N ARG A 254 17.52 -23.72 -22.07
CA ARG A 254 17.29 -25.17 -22.20
C ARG A 254 15.94 -25.41 -22.87
N GLY A 255 15.91 -26.27 -23.89
CA GLY A 255 14.70 -26.62 -24.63
C GLY A 255 14.39 -28.10 -24.49
N TYR A 256 13.11 -28.43 -24.28
CA TYR A 256 12.62 -29.81 -24.17
C TYR A 256 11.54 -30.07 -25.21
N LEU A 257 11.64 -31.20 -25.92
CA LEU A 257 10.65 -31.63 -26.91
C LEU A 257 9.90 -32.85 -26.38
N LEU A 258 8.64 -32.66 -26.01
CA LEU A 258 7.74 -33.75 -25.62
C LEU A 258 6.92 -34.18 -26.83
N HIS A 259 7.12 -35.41 -27.31
CA HIS A 259 6.39 -35.94 -28.48
C HIS A 259 5.63 -37.24 -28.13
N GLY A 260 4.65 -37.58 -28.96
CA GLY A 260 3.82 -38.78 -28.80
C GLY A 260 2.34 -38.52 -29.12
N PRO A 261 1.49 -39.57 -29.11
CA PRO A 261 0.06 -39.45 -29.45
C PRO A 261 -0.70 -38.37 -28.66
N PRO A 262 -1.76 -37.77 -29.21
CA PRO A 262 -2.60 -36.85 -28.44
C PRO A 262 -3.18 -37.56 -27.20
N GLY A 263 -3.34 -36.82 -26.09
CA GLY A 263 -3.88 -37.37 -24.84
C GLY A 263 -2.88 -38.08 -23.92
N THR A 264 -1.60 -38.22 -24.29
CA THR A 264 -0.57 -38.86 -23.43
C THR A 264 -0.04 -38.00 -22.28
N GLY A 265 -0.77 -36.95 -21.87
CA GLY A 265 -0.41 -36.18 -20.69
C GLY A 265 0.74 -35.17 -20.82
N LYS A 266 1.31 -34.93 -22.01
CA LYS A 266 2.42 -33.96 -22.23
C LYS A 266 2.18 -32.57 -21.61
N SER A 267 1.02 -31.97 -21.90
CA SER A 267 0.66 -30.65 -21.34
C SER A 267 0.34 -30.70 -19.84
N SER A 268 -0.11 -31.85 -19.32
CA SER A 268 -0.28 -32.05 -17.88
C SER A 268 1.06 -32.19 -17.17
N PHE A 269 2.03 -32.81 -17.83
CA PHE A 269 3.39 -32.97 -17.32
C PHE A 269 4.11 -31.63 -17.23
N SER A 270 4.04 -30.78 -18.27
CA SER A 270 4.61 -29.43 -18.21
C SER A 270 4.00 -28.58 -17.10
N LEU A 271 2.68 -28.68 -16.88
CA LEU A 271 2.00 -28.02 -15.77
C LEU A 271 2.49 -28.49 -14.39
N SER A 272 2.75 -29.79 -14.27
CA SER A 272 3.21 -30.38 -13.01
C SER A 272 4.66 -30.00 -12.70
N ILE A 273 5.54 -29.95 -13.71
CA ILE A 273 6.92 -29.46 -13.56
C ILE A 273 6.93 -28.00 -13.10
N ALA A 274 6.12 -27.16 -13.75
CA ALA A 274 6.04 -25.74 -13.41
C ALA A 274 5.54 -25.54 -11.97
N GLY A 275 4.55 -26.34 -11.54
CA GLY A 275 4.06 -26.34 -10.16
C GLY A 275 5.11 -26.78 -9.13
N GLU A 276 5.90 -27.82 -9.43
CA GLU A 276 6.96 -28.30 -8.53
C GLU A 276 8.12 -27.29 -8.41
N SER A 277 8.42 -26.59 -9.51
CA SER A 277 9.54 -25.65 -9.60
C SER A 277 9.15 -24.20 -9.25
N ASP A 278 7.91 -23.96 -8.81
CA ASP A 278 7.33 -22.63 -8.54
C ASP A 278 7.53 -21.63 -9.71
N MET A 279 7.33 -22.13 -10.93
CA MET A 279 7.46 -21.34 -12.17
C MET A 279 6.09 -21.07 -12.79
N ASP A 280 5.95 -19.90 -13.40
CA ASP A 280 4.81 -19.57 -14.25
C ASP A 280 4.97 -20.15 -15.67
N ILE A 281 3.85 -20.39 -16.35
CA ILE A 281 3.81 -20.93 -17.71
C ILE A 281 3.40 -19.83 -18.67
N TYR A 282 4.17 -19.67 -19.74
CA TYR A 282 3.89 -18.77 -20.84
C TYR A 282 3.52 -19.58 -22.07
N VAL A 283 2.30 -19.41 -22.57
CA VAL A 283 1.77 -20.18 -23.71
C VAL A 283 1.73 -19.29 -24.94
N VAL A 284 2.30 -19.78 -26.04
CA VAL A 284 2.26 -19.15 -27.36
C VAL A 284 1.62 -20.10 -28.35
N SER A 285 0.60 -19.62 -29.05
CA SER A 285 -0.02 -20.32 -30.17
C SER A 285 0.73 -19.94 -31.44
N ILE A 286 1.54 -20.85 -31.99
CA ILE A 286 2.32 -20.60 -33.22
C ILE A 286 1.43 -20.20 -34.42
N PRO A 287 0.25 -20.80 -34.65
CA PRO A 287 -0.63 -20.40 -35.76
C PRO A 287 -1.05 -18.93 -35.74
N ASP A 288 -1.12 -18.32 -34.55
CA ASP A 288 -1.55 -16.93 -34.37
C ASP A 288 -0.35 -15.98 -34.18
N ALA A 289 0.89 -16.50 -34.24
CA ALA A 289 2.10 -15.75 -33.91
C ALA A 289 2.73 -15.12 -35.16
N ASN A 290 3.12 -13.84 -35.06
CA ASN A 290 3.89 -13.11 -36.06
C ASN A 290 5.33 -12.88 -35.57
N ASP A 291 6.30 -12.72 -36.47
CA ASP A 291 7.72 -12.52 -36.12
C ASP A 291 7.95 -11.25 -35.29
N GLN A 292 7.22 -10.17 -35.58
CA GLN A 292 7.27 -8.93 -34.79
C GLN A 292 6.75 -9.17 -33.37
N MET A 293 5.64 -9.89 -33.26
CA MET A 293 5.04 -10.25 -31.98
C MET A 293 5.96 -11.16 -31.15
N LEU A 294 6.59 -12.16 -31.77
CA LEU A 294 7.55 -13.04 -31.09
C LEU A 294 8.77 -12.26 -30.59
N LYS A 295 9.26 -11.28 -31.37
CA LYS A 295 10.33 -10.37 -30.92
C LYS A 295 9.90 -9.51 -29.73
N GLY A 296 8.67 -8.99 -29.73
CA GLY A 296 8.14 -8.21 -28.60
C GLY A 296 7.93 -9.06 -27.33
N LEU A 297 7.58 -10.33 -27.48
CA LEU A 297 7.31 -11.22 -26.34
C LEU A 297 8.57 -11.86 -25.74
N LEU A 298 9.58 -12.15 -26.56
CA LEU A 298 10.79 -12.90 -26.17
C LEU A 298 12.07 -12.04 -26.08
N GLY A 299 12.02 -10.81 -26.58
CA GLY A 299 13.12 -9.84 -26.56
C GLY A 299 13.14 -9.04 -25.27
#